data_AF-A0A968WN49-F1
#
_entry.id   AF-A0A968WN49-F1
#
_cell.length_a   1.000
_cell.length_b   1.000
_cell.length_c   1.000
_cell.angle_alpha   90.00
_cell.angle_beta   90.00
_cell.angle_gamma   90.00
#
_symmetry.space_group_name_H-M   'P 1'
#
loop_
_entity.id
_entity.type
_entity.pdbx_description
1 polymer ?
#
loop_
_entity_poly.entity_id
_entity_poly.type
_entity_poly.pdbx_seq_one_letter_code
_entity_poly.pdbx_strand_id
1 'polypeptide(L)'
;KTEKLKPGTANNQMPLTQLLPIEGTSPSRGIWFMATGNSEKITYGQVFCYLSQPQPSLNWIVDWTSPASSRPQWQDFTDVSNTKSNAGNVPTSEDDLDRQGRQNAAQISLLPNEPELVLDRSLAFEPNFAVFRLELSHNPVNPIQLREISLNEGLNMPRPYSDALLLASGGLWSTALQKLDTWKSELQTQGKSWPPFVQEQYQLIAWHAKLIEEQADKTIADPGQQALVLALDGRWKQALDVASDSQITANSVGEMLKLYGLHISQRVKVALKLDPQQEAIIWGALVVLQKDGLAGAQNWLQTQKVDIKNAIALLQKFDVSPLGMQPDQMIGSVTVLGKDVSSAAWALPPPPLQVGEVWYEVNISVIQDRGSWLNGPFPRLVGRSPVFLWQALGLERNASLSLSLPDTNGQNNTVYLTAHSLSVGSNGELRLLASGSEELSTVLNQSSIPALVTGGSGTFINATGTDTTLSNIDTEIEERIVRVIYGELEGLGSVSLEKEDFKQQLRSWSFSVS
;
A
#
# COMPACT_ATOMS: atom_id res chain seq x y z
N LYS A 1 7.68 -1.78 -15.47
CA LYS A 1 7.78 -1.75 -16.96
C LYS A 1 8.22 -3.15 -17.41
N THR A 2 7.27 -4.02 -17.72
CA THR A 2 7.55 -5.26 -18.44
C THR A 2 7.66 -4.89 -19.92
N GLU A 3 8.89 -4.75 -20.42
CA GLU A 3 9.10 -4.78 -21.88
C GLU A 3 8.45 -6.06 -22.41
N LYS A 4 7.67 -5.94 -23.49
CA LYS A 4 7.11 -7.10 -24.19
C LYS A 4 8.28 -7.94 -24.69
N LEU A 5 8.63 -8.96 -23.92
CA LEU A 5 9.60 -9.99 -24.27
C LEU A 5 9.10 -10.66 -25.57
N LYS A 6 9.87 -10.52 -26.65
CA LYS A 6 9.52 -11.09 -27.96
C LYS A 6 10.34 -12.37 -28.22
N PRO A 7 9.73 -13.52 -28.52
CA PRO A 7 10.44 -14.73 -28.93
C PRO A 7 10.84 -14.70 -30.42
N GLY A 8 11.95 -15.35 -30.81
CA GLY A 8 12.32 -15.55 -32.25
C GLY A 8 13.72 -15.06 -32.66
N THR A 9 14.05 -14.94 -33.95
CA THR A 9 15.36 -14.44 -34.44
C THR A 9 15.25 -13.18 -35.32
N ALA A 10 15.54 -12.02 -34.72
CA ALA A 10 16.41 -10.97 -35.28
C ALA A 10 16.73 -9.91 -34.19
N ASN A 11 18.02 -9.81 -33.86
CA ASN A 11 18.75 -8.81 -33.05
C ASN A 11 18.39 -8.54 -31.57
N ASN A 12 17.30 -9.06 -30.99
CA ASN A 12 17.11 -8.98 -29.52
C ASN A 12 16.03 -9.94 -28.96
N GLN A 13 15.82 -11.10 -29.57
CA GLN A 13 14.74 -12.03 -29.21
C GLN A 13 15.29 -13.29 -28.51
N MET A 14 14.54 -13.80 -27.53
CA MET A 14 14.99 -14.87 -26.63
C MET A 14 14.82 -16.28 -27.23
N PRO A 15 15.68 -17.27 -26.88
CA PRO A 15 15.70 -18.57 -27.52
C PRO A 15 14.49 -19.46 -27.15
N LEU A 16 13.88 -20.08 -28.15
CA LEU A 16 12.87 -21.13 -27.97
C LEU A 16 13.59 -22.48 -27.83
N THR A 17 13.30 -23.21 -26.75
CA THR A 17 14.08 -24.39 -26.32
C THR A 17 13.31 -25.71 -26.38
N GLN A 18 11.98 -25.67 -26.40
CA GLN A 18 11.13 -26.85 -26.38
C GLN A 18 10.00 -26.72 -27.41
N LEU A 19 9.60 -27.84 -28.00
CA LEU A 19 8.44 -27.96 -28.88
C LEU A 19 7.45 -28.93 -28.23
N LEU A 20 6.22 -28.50 -27.98
CA LEU A 20 5.24 -29.25 -27.20
C LEU A 20 3.84 -29.16 -27.83
N PRO A 21 3.01 -30.21 -27.74
CA PRO A 21 1.58 -30.07 -28.00
C PRO A 21 0.95 -29.11 -26.98
N ILE A 22 -0.15 -28.46 -27.37
CA ILE A 22 -0.93 -27.63 -26.46
C ILE A 22 -1.92 -28.55 -25.72
N GLU A 23 -1.92 -28.49 -24.39
CA GLU A 23 -2.80 -29.31 -23.56
C GLU A 23 -4.28 -28.94 -23.76
N GLY A 24 -5.18 -29.91 -23.54
CA GLY A 24 -6.62 -29.74 -23.72
C GLY A 24 -7.15 -30.29 -25.05
N THR A 25 -8.46 -30.16 -25.27
CA THR A 25 -9.10 -30.56 -26.53
C THR A 25 -8.69 -29.57 -27.61
N SER A 26 -7.89 -29.99 -28.59
CA SER A 26 -7.46 -29.09 -29.67
C SER A 26 -8.61 -28.80 -30.64
N PRO A 27 -8.59 -27.66 -31.34
CA PRO A 27 -9.56 -27.35 -32.39
C PRO A 27 -9.63 -28.43 -33.47
N SER A 28 -10.80 -28.57 -34.09
CA SER A 28 -11.05 -29.60 -35.12
C SER A 28 -10.18 -29.42 -36.37
N ARG A 29 -9.68 -28.20 -36.60
CA ARG A 29 -8.89 -27.82 -37.77
C ARG A 29 -7.42 -27.67 -37.43
N GLY A 30 -6.60 -28.49 -38.07
CA GLY A 30 -5.14 -28.41 -38.02
C GLY A 30 -4.52 -29.09 -36.80
N ILE A 31 -3.19 -29.15 -36.80
CA ILE A 31 -2.38 -29.68 -35.70
C ILE A 31 -1.77 -28.49 -34.96
N TRP A 32 -2.08 -28.37 -33.69
CA TRP A 32 -1.69 -27.23 -32.86
C TRP A 32 -0.56 -27.61 -31.91
N PHE A 33 0.48 -26.77 -31.87
CA PHE A 33 1.62 -26.95 -30.99
C PHE A 33 2.25 -25.60 -30.65
N MET A 34 3.10 -25.59 -29.63
CA MET A 34 3.82 -24.41 -29.19
C MET A 34 5.33 -24.66 -29.20
N ALA A 35 6.09 -23.61 -29.50
CA ALA A 35 7.51 -23.54 -29.16
C ALA A 35 7.67 -22.63 -27.94
N THR A 36 8.43 -23.06 -26.94
CA THR A 36 8.54 -22.34 -25.67
C THR A 36 9.98 -22.18 -25.18
N GLY A 37 10.23 -21.08 -24.49
CA GLY A 37 11.45 -20.79 -23.74
C GLY A 37 11.11 -20.24 -22.37
N ASN A 38 12.09 -20.32 -21.46
CA ASN A 38 11.99 -19.80 -20.11
C ASN A 38 13.09 -18.76 -19.88
N SER A 39 12.78 -17.68 -19.18
CA SER A 39 13.75 -16.71 -18.70
C SER A 39 13.39 -16.36 -17.26
N GLU A 40 14.27 -16.70 -16.33
CA GLU A 40 14.05 -16.53 -14.88
C GLU A 40 12.73 -17.18 -14.41
N LYS A 41 11.68 -16.37 -14.20
CA LYS A 41 10.35 -16.76 -13.74
C LYS A 41 9.24 -16.47 -14.77
N ILE A 42 9.62 -16.22 -16.02
CA ILE A 42 8.69 -15.92 -17.11
C ILE A 42 8.82 -17.01 -18.17
N THR A 43 7.69 -17.63 -18.48
CA THR A 43 7.57 -18.55 -19.62
C THR A 43 7.11 -17.75 -20.83
N TYR A 44 7.71 -17.97 -21.99
CA TYR A 44 7.31 -17.33 -23.24
C TYR A 44 7.33 -18.32 -24.39
N GLY A 45 6.72 -17.95 -25.51
CA GLY A 45 6.68 -18.82 -26.66
C GLY A 45 5.89 -18.30 -27.83
N GLN A 46 5.72 -19.20 -28.80
CA GLN A 46 4.96 -18.98 -30.02
C GLN A 46 4.00 -20.16 -30.23
N VAL A 47 2.79 -19.88 -30.69
CA VAL A 47 1.80 -20.89 -31.08
C VAL A 47 1.81 -21.06 -32.59
N PHE A 48 1.75 -22.31 -33.02
CA PHE A 48 1.72 -22.71 -34.42
C PHE A 48 0.53 -23.61 -34.73
N CYS A 49 0.03 -23.52 -35.96
CA CYS A 49 -0.97 -24.40 -36.52
C CYS A 49 -0.46 -24.97 -37.85
N TYR A 50 -0.41 -26.30 -37.95
CA TYR A 50 -0.13 -26.99 -39.20
C TYR A 50 -1.45 -27.43 -39.86
N LEU A 51 -1.68 -26.98 -41.10
CA LEU A 51 -2.84 -27.35 -41.90
C LEU A 51 -2.42 -28.27 -43.04
N SER A 52 -3.09 -29.41 -43.18
CA SER A 52 -2.76 -30.42 -44.20
C SER A 52 -3.45 -30.18 -45.55
N GLN A 53 -4.52 -29.39 -45.59
CA GLN A 53 -5.31 -29.10 -46.80
C GLN A 53 -5.71 -27.61 -46.85
N PRO A 54 -5.86 -27.02 -48.06
CA PRO A 54 -5.69 -27.63 -49.39
C PRO A 54 -4.23 -27.83 -49.81
N GLN A 55 -3.28 -27.11 -49.19
CA GLN A 55 -1.85 -27.40 -49.26
C GLN A 55 -1.25 -27.41 -47.85
N PRO A 56 -0.28 -28.30 -47.56
CA PRO A 56 0.46 -28.30 -46.31
C PRO A 56 1.05 -26.92 -46.00
N SER A 57 0.65 -26.32 -44.88
CA SER A 57 1.18 -25.02 -44.43
C SER A 57 1.39 -25.01 -42.93
N LEU A 58 2.53 -24.46 -42.50
CA LEU A 58 2.81 -24.17 -41.10
C LEU A 58 2.58 -22.68 -40.87
N ASN A 59 1.61 -22.38 -40.01
CA ASN A 59 1.19 -21.02 -39.72
C ASN A 59 1.67 -20.64 -38.32
N TRP A 60 2.40 -19.53 -38.22
CA TRP A 60 2.62 -18.85 -36.95
C TRP A 60 1.37 -18.05 -36.61
N ILE A 61 0.85 -18.27 -35.40
CA ILE A 61 -0.46 -17.76 -35.01
C ILE A 61 -0.33 -16.59 -34.05
N VAL A 62 0.41 -16.75 -32.94
CA VAL A 62 0.55 -15.71 -31.92
C VAL A 62 1.81 -15.91 -31.07
N ASP A 63 2.43 -14.79 -30.66
CA ASP A 63 3.46 -14.76 -29.62
C ASP A 63 2.82 -14.60 -28.25
N TRP A 64 3.39 -15.26 -27.23
CA TRP A 64 2.86 -15.20 -25.87
C TRP A 64 3.95 -15.14 -24.81
N THR A 65 3.58 -14.56 -23.66
CA THR A 65 4.38 -14.49 -22.44
C THR A 65 3.47 -14.69 -21.23
N SER A 66 3.90 -15.47 -20.25
CA SER A 66 3.23 -15.71 -18.97
C SER A 66 4.16 -15.42 -17.79
N PRO A 67 3.89 -14.36 -17.01
CA PRO A 67 4.55 -14.13 -15.72
C PRO A 67 4.21 -15.18 -14.66
N ALA A 68 3.09 -15.89 -14.81
CA ALA A 68 2.68 -16.98 -13.93
C ALA A 68 3.48 -18.28 -14.19
N SER A 69 4.44 -18.26 -15.13
CA SER A 69 5.18 -19.42 -15.60
C SER A 69 4.28 -20.54 -16.18
N SER A 70 3.03 -20.22 -16.49
CA SER A 70 2.04 -21.15 -17.07
C SER A 70 2.12 -21.16 -18.60
N ARG A 71 1.63 -22.25 -19.19
CA ARG A 71 1.61 -22.45 -20.64
C ARG A 71 0.20 -22.23 -21.18
N PRO A 72 0.04 -21.85 -22.47
CA PRO A 72 -1.26 -21.84 -23.11
C PRO A 72 -1.91 -23.22 -23.07
N GLN A 73 -3.23 -23.25 -22.92
CA GLN A 73 -4.04 -24.47 -22.94
C GLN A 73 -5.31 -24.25 -23.74
N TRP A 74 -5.81 -25.30 -24.38
CA TRP A 74 -7.14 -25.32 -25.00
C TRP A 74 -8.20 -25.64 -23.95
N GLN A 75 -9.21 -24.81 -23.85
CA GLN A 75 -10.32 -25.00 -22.91
C GLN A 75 -11.63 -24.57 -23.56
N ASP A 76 -12.73 -25.24 -23.21
CA ASP A 76 -14.07 -24.77 -23.57
C ASP A 76 -14.43 -23.60 -22.66
N PHE A 77 -14.42 -22.41 -23.22
CA PHE A 77 -14.67 -21.18 -22.49
C PHE A 77 -16.16 -20.96 -22.17
N THR A 78 -17.05 -21.77 -22.76
CA THR A 78 -18.49 -21.62 -22.59
C THR A 78 -19.04 -22.34 -21.35
N ASP A 79 -18.25 -23.22 -20.71
CA ASP A 79 -18.67 -24.05 -19.56
C ASP A 79 -18.24 -23.48 -18.18
N VAL A 80 -18.39 -22.17 -17.96
CA VAL A 80 -18.08 -21.55 -16.66
C VAL A 80 -18.99 -22.07 -15.53
N SER A 81 -20.11 -22.73 -15.87
CA SER A 81 -21.05 -23.39 -14.97
C SER A 81 -20.59 -24.75 -14.39
N ASN A 82 -19.66 -25.48 -15.01
CA ASN A 82 -19.23 -26.81 -14.54
C ASN A 82 -17.71 -26.92 -14.41
N THR A 83 -17.14 -26.39 -13.33
CA THR A 83 -15.87 -26.94 -12.82
C THR A 83 -16.01 -27.35 -11.36
N LYS A 84 -16.92 -28.30 -11.13
CA LYS A 84 -16.71 -29.35 -10.13
C LYS A 84 -16.63 -30.66 -10.91
N SER A 85 -15.48 -31.33 -10.81
CA SER A 85 -15.33 -32.79 -10.90
C SER A 85 -16.32 -33.49 -11.84
N ASN A 86 -15.92 -33.75 -13.09
CA ASN A 86 -16.58 -34.76 -13.91
C ASN A 86 -15.66 -35.98 -14.11
N ALA A 87 -15.79 -36.91 -13.17
CA ALA A 87 -15.82 -38.32 -13.55
C ALA A 87 -17.25 -38.63 -14.03
N GLY A 88 -17.36 -39.01 -15.31
CA GLY A 88 -18.50 -39.74 -15.87
C GLY A 88 -19.80 -38.94 -16.08
N ASN A 89 -20.05 -38.55 -17.34
CA ASN A 89 -21.08 -39.16 -18.18
C ASN A 89 -21.26 -38.39 -19.48
N VAL A 90 -21.24 -39.13 -20.58
CA VAL A 90 -21.55 -38.69 -21.95
C VAL A 90 -23.07 -38.74 -22.15
N PRO A 91 -23.69 -37.73 -22.78
CA PRO A 91 -24.95 -37.92 -23.47
C PRO A 91 -24.74 -37.82 -24.99
N THR A 92 -25.01 -38.94 -25.65
CA THR A 92 -25.26 -39.06 -27.09
C THR A 92 -26.68 -38.60 -27.41
N SER A 93 -26.83 -37.62 -28.31
CA SER A 93 -27.81 -37.68 -29.41
C SER A 93 -27.65 -36.49 -30.34
N GLU A 94 -27.21 -36.80 -31.57
CA GLU A 94 -27.44 -36.01 -32.78
C GLU A 94 -28.92 -36.12 -33.14
N ASP A 95 -29.65 -35.00 -33.14
CA ASP A 95 -30.79 -34.71 -34.03
C ASP A 95 -31.41 -33.39 -33.56
N ASP A 96 -31.11 -32.31 -34.28
CA ASP A 96 -32.02 -31.18 -34.59
C ASP A 96 -31.21 -29.96 -35.06
N LEU A 97 -30.88 -29.93 -36.36
CA LEU A 97 -30.46 -28.71 -37.05
C LEU A 97 -31.19 -28.61 -38.38
N ASP A 98 -32.32 -27.91 -38.38
CA ASP A 98 -32.79 -27.21 -39.58
C ASP A 98 -33.86 -26.16 -39.24
N ARG A 99 -33.48 -24.87 -39.30
CA ARG A 99 -34.10 -23.85 -40.17
C ARG A 99 -33.84 -22.38 -39.75
N GLN A 100 -33.37 -21.65 -40.77
CA GLN A 100 -33.63 -20.25 -41.12
C GLN A 100 -32.80 -19.10 -40.51
N GLY A 101 -32.20 -18.32 -41.42
CA GLY A 101 -32.01 -16.87 -41.23
C GLY A 101 -30.78 -16.26 -41.90
N ARG A 102 -30.76 -16.11 -43.23
CA ARG A 102 -29.80 -15.22 -43.94
C ARG A 102 -30.29 -13.77 -43.87
N GLN A 103 -29.44 -12.82 -43.46
CA GLN A 103 -29.05 -11.62 -44.25
C GLN A 103 -28.11 -10.65 -43.47
N ASN A 104 -26.95 -10.40 -44.10
CA ASN A 104 -26.10 -9.20 -44.15
C ASN A 104 -25.60 -8.47 -42.88
N ALA A 105 -24.32 -8.71 -42.54
CA ALA A 105 -23.24 -7.72 -42.45
C ALA A 105 -21.91 -8.49 -42.34
N ALA A 106 -20.86 -8.11 -43.09
CA ALA A 106 -19.50 -8.69 -43.12
C ALA A 106 -19.24 -9.83 -42.10
N GLN A 107 -19.63 -11.06 -42.46
CA GLN A 107 -19.52 -12.22 -41.57
C GLN A 107 -18.07 -12.69 -41.55
N ILE A 108 -17.31 -12.20 -40.57
CA ILE A 108 -16.22 -12.98 -39.98
C ILE A 108 -16.86 -14.29 -39.54
N SER A 109 -16.53 -15.39 -40.21
CA SER A 109 -17.10 -16.69 -39.92
C SER A 109 -16.47 -17.23 -38.64
N LEU A 110 -17.08 -16.89 -37.50
CA LEU A 110 -16.82 -17.56 -36.23
C LEU A 110 -17.09 -19.06 -36.42
N LEU A 111 -16.21 -19.92 -35.90
CA LEU A 111 -16.43 -21.35 -35.86
C LEU A 111 -17.08 -21.67 -34.49
N PRO A 112 -18.42 -21.82 -34.42
CA PRO A 112 -19.08 -22.16 -33.16
C PRO A 112 -18.61 -23.54 -32.69
N ASN A 113 -18.44 -23.70 -31.36
CA ASN A 113 -18.01 -24.92 -30.67
C ASN A 113 -16.54 -25.34 -30.86
N GLU A 114 -15.67 -24.43 -31.31
CA GLU A 114 -14.22 -24.67 -31.21
C GLU A 114 -13.70 -24.24 -29.83
N PRO A 115 -12.78 -25.00 -29.21
CA PRO A 115 -12.17 -24.65 -27.94
C PRO A 115 -11.32 -23.38 -28.07
N GLU A 116 -11.30 -22.56 -27.03
CA GLU A 116 -10.51 -21.34 -26.96
C GLU A 116 -9.10 -21.62 -26.43
N LEU A 117 -8.13 -20.85 -26.95
CA LEU A 117 -6.79 -20.85 -26.39
C LEU A 117 -6.78 -19.89 -25.20
N VAL A 118 -6.49 -20.43 -24.03
CA VAL A 118 -6.37 -19.69 -22.78
C VAL A 118 -4.90 -19.49 -22.47
N LEU A 119 -4.54 -18.26 -22.12
CA LEU A 119 -3.22 -17.91 -21.61
C LEU A 119 -3.36 -17.20 -20.27
N ASP A 120 -2.83 -17.82 -19.23
CA ASP A 120 -2.71 -17.22 -17.91
C ASP A 120 -1.51 -16.27 -17.86
N ARG A 121 -1.80 -14.98 -17.66
CA ARG A 121 -0.86 -13.87 -17.49
C ARG A 121 -0.95 -13.27 -16.08
N SER A 122 -1.51 -14.00 -15.12
CA SER A 122 -1.74 -13.55 -13.76
C SER A 122 -0.42 -13.20 -13.07
N LEU A 123 -0.48 -12.27 -12.12
CA LEU A 123 0.68 -11.86 -11.33
C LEU A 123 0.28 -11.74 -9.86
N ALA A 124 0.86 -12.60 -9.03
CA ALA A 124 0.51 -12.70 -7.61
C ALA A 124 -1.00 -12.89 -7.39
N PHE A 125 -1.68 -11.90 -6.79
CA PHE A 125 -3.11 -11.93 -6.48
C PHE A 125 -4.00 -11.38 -7.60
N GLU A 126 -3.42 -11.01 -8.74
CA GLU A 126 -4.14 -10.40 -9.86
C GLU A 126 -4.42 -11.43 -10.96
N PRO A 127 -5.67 -11.89 -11.12
CA PRO A 127 -6.04 -12.74 -12.24
C PRO A 127 -5.98 -11.93 -13.53
N ASN A 128 -5.30 -12.48 -14.54
CA ASN A 128 -5.19 -11.87 -15.85
C ASN A 128 -5.11 -12.97 -16.91
N PHE A 129 -6.25 -13.37 -17.44
CA PHE A 129 -6.35 -14.42 -18.45
C PHE A 129 -6.66 -13.79 -19.80
N ALA A 130 -5.83 -14.12 -20.80
CA ALA A 130 -6.11 -13.79 -22.18
C ALA A 130 -6.78 -14.99 -22.85
N VAL A 131 -7.93 -14.75 -23.48
CA VAL A 131 -8.71 -15.78 -24.15
C VAL A 131 -8.74 -15.49 -25.64
N PHE A 132 -8.34 -16.46 -26.44
CA PHE A 132 -8.29 -16.33 -27.88
C PHE A 132 -9.26 -17.31 -28.55
N ARG A 133 -10.11 -16.76 -29.40
CA ARG A 133 -11.04 -17.54 -30.22
C ARG A 133 -10.48 -17.77 -31.61
N LEU A 134 -10.79 -18.95 -32.14
CA LEU A 134 -10.44 -19.32 -33.50
C LEU A 134 -11.34 -18.59 -34.51
N GLU A 135 -10.72 -17.94 -35.49
CA GLU A 135 -11.41 -17.29 -36.59
C GLU A 135 -10.82 -17.67 -37.94
N LEU A 136 -11.68 -17.69 -38.96
CA LEU A 136 -11.23 -17.79 -40.33
C LEU A 136 -10.74 -16.43 -40.82
N SER A 137 -9.49 -16.42 -41.29
CA SER A 137 -8.94 -15.25 -41.93
C SER A 137 -9.30 -15.22 -43.41
N HIS A 138 -9.41 -14.01 -43.95
CA HIS A 138 -9.50 -13.81 -45.40
C HIS A 138 -8.13 -13.97 -46.09
N ASN A 139 -7.06 -14.15 -45.32
CA ASN A 139 -5.72 -14.36 -45.84
C ASN A 139 -5.55 -15.81 -46.33
N PRO A 140 -5.38 -16.06 -47.64
CA PRO A 140 -5.22 -17.43 -48.16
C PRO A 140 -3.92 -18.11 -47.70
N VAL A 141 -2.91 -17.34 -47.27
CA VAL A 141 -1.63 -17.86 -46.75
C VAL A 141 -1.74 -18.26 -45.29
N ASN A 142 -2.57 -17.56 -44.52
CA ASN A 142 -2.84 -17.87 -43.12
C ASN A 142 -4.36 -17.90 -42.90
N PRO A 143 -5.03 -19.00 -43.30
CA PRO A 143 -6.49 -19.06 -43.35
C PRO A 143 -7.15 -19.12 -41.96
N ILE A 144 -6.36 -19.19 -40.90
CA ILE A 144 -6.81 -19.31 -39.52
C ILE A 144 -6.06 -18.29 -38.66
N GLN A 145 -6.78 -17.58 -37.80
CA GLN A 145 -6.21 -16.64 -36.85
C GLN A 145 -6.82 -16.81 -35.46
N LEU A 146 -6.12 -16.30 -34.45
CA LEU A 146 -6.61 -16.21 -33.08
C LEU A 146 -6.96 -14.74 -32.78
N ARG A 147 -8.24 -14.47 -32.46
CA ARG A 147 -8.69 -13.15 -31.97
C ARG A 147 -8.78 -13.18 -30.45
N GLU A 148 -8.07 -12.27 -29.78
CA GLU A 148 -8.20 -12.05 -28.34
C GLU A 148 -9.58 -11.43 -28.05
N ILE A 149 -10.35 -12.02 -27.14
CA ILE A 149 -11.61 -11.43 -26.67
C ILE A 149 -11.26 -10.15 -25.91
N SER A 150 -11.70 -8.99 -26.43
CA SER A 150 -11.33 -7.69 -25.86
C SER A 150 -12.50 -7.04 -25.13
N LEU A 151 -12.22 -6.37 -24.00
CA LEU A 151 -13.19 -5.50 -23.32
C LEU A 151 -13.41 -4.16 -24.04
N ASN A 152 -12.70 -3.87 -25.14
CA ASN A 152 -12.76 -2.58 -25.84
C ASN A 152 -13.66 -2.59 -27.08
N GLU A 153 -14.59 -3.55 -27.18
CA GLU A 153 -15.53 -3.65 -28.29
C GLU A 153 -16.86 -2.96 -27.96
N GLY A 154 -17.68 -2.61 -28.96
CA GLY A 154 -19.05 -2.10 -28.74
C GLY A 154 -19.22 -0.59 -28.55
N LEU A 155 -18.80 0.23 -29.53
CA LEU A 155 -18.80 1.70 -29.50
C LEU A 155 -20.15 2.42 -29.29
N ASN A 156 -21.29 1.72 -29.21
CA ASN A 156 -22.63 2.34 -29.05
C ASN A 156 -23.54 1.53 -28.13
N MET A 157 -22.97 0.86 -27.14
CA MET A 157 -23.72 -0.01 -26.25
C MET A 157 -24.40 0.75 -25.09
N PRO A 158 -25.48 0.21 -24.49
CA PRO A 158 -26.18 0.86 -23.38
C PRO A 158 -25.30 1.08 -22.15
N ARG A 159 -25.66 2.08 -21.34
CA ARG A 159 -24.92 2.44 -20.12
C ARG A 159 -24.65 1.26 -19.16
N PRO A 160 -25.59 0.33 -18.91
CA PRO A 160 -25.30 -0.85 -18.08
C PRO A 160 -24.08 -1.65 -18.53
N TYR A 161 -23.93 -1.84 -19.84
CA TYR A 161 -22.79 -2.52 -20.45
C TYR A 161 -21.50 -1.71 -20.35
N SER A 162 -21.52 -0.42 -20.72
CA SER A 162 -20.32 0.41 -20.70
C SER A 162 -19.76 0.58 -19.28
N ASP A 163 -20.64 0.70 -18.28
CA ASP A 163 -20.25 0.77 -16.87
C ASP A 163 -19.64 -0.57 -16.40
N ALA A 164 -20.20 -1.70 -16.82
CA ALA A 164 -19.66 -3.01 -16.48
C ALA A 164 -18.28 -3.26 -17.08
N LEU A 165 -18.07 -2.86 -18.34
CA LEU A 165 -16.73 -2.90 -18.95
C LEU A 165 -15.75 -1.98 -18.25
N LEU A 166 -16.21 -0.80 -17.79
CA LEU A 166 -15.36 0.09 -17.02
C LEU A 166 -14.94 -0.56 -15.69
N LEU A 167 -15.88 -1.18 -14.95
CA LEU A 167 -15.59 -1.96 -13.73
C LEU A 167 -14.58 -3.08 -14.01
N ALA A 168 -14.83 -3.90 -15.03
CA ALA A 168 -13.98 -5.00 -15.44
C ALA A 168 -12.56 -4.54 -15.82
N SER A 169 -12.44 -3.46 -16.61
CA SER A 169 -11.15 -2.84 -16.95
C SER A 169 -10.41 -2.26 -15.74
N GLY A 170 -11.14 -1.94 -14.67
CA GLY A 170 -10.60 -1.56 -13.38
C GLY A 170 -10.15 -2.73 -12.51
N GLY A 171 -10.45 -3.97 -12.90
CA GLY A 171 -10.21 -5.19 -12.13
C GLY A 171 -11.32 -5.57 -11.14
N LEU A 172 -12.46 -4.85 -11.16
CA LEU A 172 -13.65 -5.15 -10.34
C LEU A 172 -14.56 -6.15 -11.05
N TRP A 173 -14.04 -7.36 -11.26
CA TRP A 173 -14.66 -8.41 -12.06
C TRP A 173 -16.02 -8.85 -11.52
N SER A 174 -16.11 -9.14 -10.22
CA SER A 174 -17.36 -9.61 -9.59
C SER A 174 -18.46 -8.55 -9.61
N THR A 175 -18.12 -7.29 -9.35
CA THR A 175 -19.07 -6.17 -9.48
C THR A 175 -19.50 -5.95 -10.94
N ALA A 176 -18.58 -6.09 -11.90
CA ALA A 176 -18.90 -6.02 -13.32
C ALA A 176 -19.86 -7.14 -13.74
N LEU A 177 -19.62 -8.36 -13.27
CA LEU A 177 -20.47 -9.53 -13.54
C LEU A 177 -21.89 -9.29 -13.03
N GLN A 178 -22.05 -8.89 -11.77
CA GLN A 178 -23.37 -8.60 -11.16
C GLN A 178 -24.17 -7.57 -11.98
N LYS A 179 -23.48 -6.54 -12.50
CA LYS A 179 -24.09 -5.50 -13.34
C LYS A 179 -24.54 -6.04 -14.69
N LEU A 180 -23.76 -6.93 -15.31
CA LEU A 180 -24.15 -7.61 -16.55
C LEU A 180 -25.29 -8.61 -16.32
N ASP A 181 -25.30 -9.37 -15.22
CA ASP A 181 -26.37 -10.30 -14.89
C ASP A 181 -27.71 -9.58 -14.74
N THR A 182 -27.72 -8.45 -14.04
CA THR A 182 -28.90 -7.59 -13.90
C THR A 182 -29.42 -7.16 -15.29
N TRP A 183 -28.53 -6.67 -16.15
CA TRP A 183 -28.89 -6.23 -17.50
C TRP A 183 -29.34 -7.41 -18.39
N LYS A 184 -28.76 -8.59 -18.22
CA LYS A 184 -29.16 -9.82 -18.92
C LYS A 184 -30.61 -10.17 -18.58
N SER A 185 -30.94 -10.18 -17.29
CA SER A 185 -32.30 -10.44 -16.82
C SER A 185 -33.29 -9.42 -17.37
N GLU A 186 -32.95 -8.12 -17.37
CA GLU A 186 -33.79 -7.08 -17.97
C GLU A 186 -34.06 -7.32 -19.46
N LEU A 187 -33.04 -7.68 -20.25
CA LEU A 187 -33.22 -7.96 -21.67
C LEU A 187 -34.08 -9.21 -21.91
N GLN A 188 -33.91 -10.24 -21.09
CA GLN A 188 -34.74 -11.45 -21.15
C GLN A 188 -36.23 -11.12 -20.93
N THR A 189 -36.56 -10.23 -19.99
CA THR A 189 -37.95 -9.77 -19.78
C THR A 189 -38.50 -8.98 -20.97
N GLN A 190 -37.64 -8.37 -21.79
CA GLN A 190 -38.00 -7.65 -23.00
C GLN A 190 -38.01 -8.52 -24.26
N GLY A 191 -37.75 -9.84 -24.13
CA GLY A 191 -37.63 -10.75 -25.28
C GLY A 191 -36.44 -10.45 -26.18
N LYS A 192 -35.40 -9.77 -25.66
CA LYS A 192 -34.18 -9.43 -26.39
C LYS A 192 -33.03 -10.34 -25.95
N SER A 193 -32.13 -10.65 -26.89
CA SER A 193 -30.88 -11.35 -26.63
C SER A 193 -29.68 -10.43 -26.78
N TRP A 194 -28.57 -10.81 -26.15
CA TRP A 194 -27.30 -10.14 -26.37
C TRP A 194 -26.73 -10.42 -27.75
N PRO A 195 -26.07 -9.43 -28.38
CA PRO A 195 -25.17 -9.70 -29.50
C PRO A 195 -24.06 -10.70 -29.11
N PRO A 196 -23.54 -11.52 -30.06
CA PRO A 196 -22.52 -12.52 -29.76
C PRO A 196 -21.26 -11.98 -29.05
N PHE A 197 -20.74 -10.82 -29.46
CA PHE A 197 -19.55 -10.22 -28.84
C PHE A 197 -19.76 -9.83 -27.37
N VAL A 198 -21.00 -9.44 -27.01
CA VAL A 198 -21.36 -9.13 -25.61
C VAL A 198 -21.34 -10.40 -24.76
N GLN A 199 -21.82 -11.52 -25.33
CA GLN A 199 -21.78 -12.80 -24.67
C GLN A 199 -20.34 -13.28 -24.43
N GLU A 200 -19.43 -13.04 -25.38
CA GLU A 200 -17.99 -13.35 -25.22
C GLU A 200 -17.35 -12.56 -24.07
N GLN A 201 -17.59 -11.25 -24.02
CA GLN A 201 -17.06 -10.39 -22.96
C GLN A 201 -17.67 -10.70 -21.60
N TYR A 202 -18.97 -11.04 -21.57
CA TYR A 202 -19.63 -11.52 -20.36
C TYR A 202 -18.94 -12.78 -19.82
N GLN A 203 -18.64 -13.76 -20.70
CA GLN A 203 -17.92 -14.97 -20.29
C GLN A 203 -16.51 -14.63 -19.78
N LEU A 204 -15.79 -13.72 -20.44
CA LEU A 204 -14.48 -13.22 -19.98
C LEU A 204 -14.54 -12.64 -18.57
N ILE A 205 -15.53 -11.80 -18.31
CA ILE A 205 -15.75 -11.19 -17.01
C ILE A 205 -16.16 -12.24 -15.97
N ALA A 206 -17.08 -13.14 -16.33
CA ALA A 206 -17.55 -14.20 -15.44
C ALA A 206 -16.41 -15.12 -14.98
N TRP A 207 -15.49 -15.43 -15.89
CA TRP A 207 -14.34 -16.26 -15.54
C TRP A 207 -13.39 -15.56 -14.57
N HIS A 208 -13.02 -14.31 -14.85
CA HIS A 208 -12.16 -13.54 -13.93
C HIS A 208 -12.82 -13.36 -12.56
N ALA A 209 -14.13 -13.08 -12.54
CA ALA A 209 -14.92 -12.94 -11.32
C ALA A 209 -14.86 -14.23 -10.49
N LYS A 210 -15.12 -15.38 -11.11
CA LYS A 210 -15.05 -16.68 -10.44
C LYS A 210 -13.68 -16.93 -9.81
N LEU A 211 -12.60 -16.63 -10.51
CA LEU A 211 -11.24 -16.86 -10.01
C LEU A 211 -10.92 -15.99 -8.79
N ILE A 212 -11.26 -14.69 -8.84
CA ILE A 212 -11.01 -13.79 -7.71
C ILE A 212 -11.94 -14.10 -6.54
N GLU A 213 -13.18 -14.51 -6.80
CA GLU A 213 -14.15 -14.95 -5.80
C GLU A 213 -13.67 -16.23 -5.09
N GLU A 214 -13.25 -17.25 -5.85
CA GLU A 214 -12.65 -18.47 -5.30
C GLU A 214 -11.39 -18.18 -4.48
N GLN A 215 -10.62 -17.15 -4.85
CA GLN A 215 -9.47 -16.71 -4.08
C GLN A 215 -9.89 -16.00 -2.80
N ALA A 216 -10.92 -15.15 -2.85
CA ALA A 216 -11.46 -14.40 -1.73
C ALA A 216 -12.13 -15.29 -0.68
N ASP A 217 -12.78 -16.37 -1.12
CA ASP A 217 -13.48 -17.33 -0.26
C ASP A 217 -12.54 -18.32 0.43
N LYS A 218 -11.30 -18.46 -0.04
CA LYS A 218 -10.29 -19.28 0.64
C LYS A 218 -9.91 -18.62 1.96
N THR A 219 -9.80 -19.43 3.02
CA THR A 219 -9.17 -19.00 4.27
C THR A 219 -7.66 -18.92 4.09
N ILE A 220 -7.14 -17.70 4.05
CA ILE A 220 -5.70 -17.43 3.97
C ILE A 220 -5.15 -17.23 5.38
N ALA A 221 -4.02 -17.87 5.68
CA ALA A 221 -3.41 -17.83 7.01
C ALA A 221 -2.89 -16.44 7.40
N ASP A 222 -2.45 -15.64 6.43
CA ASP A 222 -2.05 -14.24 6.64
C ASP A 222 -3.27 -13.31 6.52
N PRO A 223 -3.68 -12.61 7.61
CA PRO A 223 -4.85 -11.73 7.59
C PRO A 223 -4.72 -10.53 6.65
N GLY A 224 -3.49 -10.05 6.41
CA GLY A 224 -3.25 -8.95 5.47
C GLY A 224 -3.45 -9.38 4.02
N GLN A 225 -3.00 -10.59 3.67
CA GLN A 225 -3.30 -11.20 2.37
C GLN A 225 -4.80 -11.44 2.20
N GLN A 226 -5.49 -11.94 3.24
CA GLN A 226 -6.94 -12.12 3.21
C GLN A 226 -7.67 -10.79 2.92
N ALA A 227 -7.33 -9.73 3.64
CA ALA A 227 -7.92 -8.41 3.42
C ALA A 227 -7.61 -7.87 2.00
N LEU A 228 -6.39 -8.07 1.50
CA LEU A 228 -6.02 -7.66 0.14
C LEU A 228 -6.88 -8.36 -0.92
N VAL A 229 -7.01 -9.69 -0.86
CA VAL A 229 -7.79 -10.45 -1.85
C VAL A 229 -9.27 -10.05 -1.82
N LEU A 230 -9.85 -9.87 -0.62
CA LEU A 230 -11.22 -9.36 -0.48
C LEU A 230 -11.38 -7.97 -1.12
N ALA A 231 -10.39 -7.08 -0.97
CA ALA A 231 -10.40 -5.76 -1.58
C ALA A 231 -10.22 -5.83 -3.11
N LEU A 232 -9.42 -6.77 -3.62
CA LEU A 232 -9.26 -7.01 -5.06
C LEU A 232 -10.55 -7.51 -5.72
N ASP A 233 -11.35 -8.31 -5.01
CA ASP A 233 -12.68 -8.74 -5.44
C ASP A 233 -13.74 -7.62 -5.37
N GLY A 234 -13.42 -6.50 -4.71
CA GLY A 234 -14.38 -5.41 -4.47
C GLY A 234 -15.30 -5.63 -3.26
N ARG A 235 -15.01 -6.62 -2.40
CA ARG A 235 -15.70 -6.85 -1.12
C ARG A 235 -15.18 -5.89 -0.05
N TRP A 236 -15.25 -4.58 -0.32
CA TRP A 236 -14.60 -3.52 0.45
C TRP A 236 -14.86 -3.58 1.95
N LYS A 237 -16.12 -3.87 2.33
CA LYS A 237 -16.54 -3.98 3.72
C LYS A 237 -15.90 -5.17 4.44
N GLN A 238 -16.03 -6.37 3.88
CA GLN A 238 -15.42 -7.58 4.45
C GLN A 238 -13.90 -7.43 4.57
N ALA A 239 -13.28 -6.83 3.54
CA ALA A 239 -11.86 -6.53 3.55
C ALA A 239 -11.49 -5.60 4.71
N LEU A 240 -12.29 -4.54 4.95
CA LEU A 240 -12.07 -3.58 6.02
C LEU A 240 -12.31 -4.19 7.41
N ASP A 241 -13.31 -5.06 7.55
CA ASP A 241 -13.60 -5.79 8.78
C ASP A 241 -12.40 -6.68 9.18
N VAL A 242 -11.85 -7.44 8.22
CA VAL A 242 -10.61 -8.22 8.45
C VAL A 242 -9.44 -7.28 8.78
N ALA A 243 -9.26 -6.22 8.00
CA ALA A 243 -8.14 -5.30 8.16
C ALA A 243 -8.11 -4.63 9.53
N SER A 244 -9.28 -4.35 10.12
CA SER A 244 -9.43 -3.59 11.36
C SER A 244 -9.59 -4.45 12.63
N ASP A 245 -9.50 -5.77 12.50
CA ASP A 245 -9.67 -6.73 13.60
C ASP A 245 -8.63 -6.56 14.72
N SER A 246 -7.36 -6.36 14.36
CA SER A 246 -6.28 -6.18 15.34
C SER A 246 -5.15 -5.31 14.80
N GLN A 247 -4.30 -4.83 15.71
CA GLN A 247 -3.10 -4.07 15.32
C GLN A 247 -2.15 -4.90 14.43
N ILE A 248 -2.01 -6.20 14.70
CA ILE A 248 -1.16 -7.10 13.91
C ILE A 248 -1.70 -7.22 12.48
N THR A 249 -3.02 -7.31 12.33
CA THR A 249 -3.66 -7.36 11.02
C THR A 249 -3.49 -6.04 10.26
N ALA A 250 -3.69 -4.91 10.94
CA ALA A 250 -3.46 -3.59 10.35
C ALA A 250 -2.01 -3.44 9.85
N ASN A 251 -1.03 -3.93 10.62
CA ASN A 251 0.38 -4.00 10.22
C ASN A 251 0.58 -4.80 8.92
N SER A 252 0.03 -6.02 8.84
CA SER A 252 0.15 -6.85 7.63
C SER A 252 -0.52 -6.20 6.41
N VAL A 253 -1.69 -5.59 6.58
CA VAL A 253 -2.38 -4.85 5.51
C VAL A 253 -1.55 -3.68 5.00
N GLY A 254 -0.92 -2.92 5.91
CA GLY A 254 0.00 -1.84 5.54
C GLY A 254 1.14 -2.32 4.63
N GLU A 255 1.76 -3.44 4.96
CA GLU A 255 2.82 -4.05 4.13
C GLU A 255 2.29 -4.55 2.77
N MET A 256 1.10 -5.16 2.73
CA MET A 256 0.46 -5.56 1.48
C MET A 256 0.14 -4.34 0.58
N LEU A 257 -0.32 -3.23 1.16
CA LEU A 257 -0.63 -2.02 0.42
C LEU A 257 0.62 -1.31 -0.13
N LYS A 258 1.80 -1.46 0.50
CA LYS A 258 3.07 -0.97 -0.09
C LYS A 258 3.41 -1.70 -1.38
N LEU A 259 3.14 -3.01 -1.44
CA LEU A 259 3.44 -3.84 -2.61
C LEU A 259 2.36 -3.76 -3.69
N TYR A 260 1.09 -3.75 -3.29
CA TYR A 260 -0.06 -3.91 -4.19
C TYR A 260 -0.99 -2.67 -4.26
N GLY A 261 -0.60 -1.55 -3.63
CA GLY A 261 -1.44 -0.35 -3.55
C GLY A 261 -1.84 0.25 -4.91
N LEU A 262 -1.03 0.08 -5.96
CA LEU A 262 -1.38 0.50 -7.32
C LEU A 262 -2.65 -0.19 -7.84
N HIS A 263 -2.76 -1.50 -7.57
CA HIS A 263 -3.88 -2.31 -8.02
C HIS A 263 -5.18 -1.97 -7.29
N ILE A 264 -5.09 -1.71 -5.98
CA ILE A 264 -6.22 -1.23 -5.18
C ILE A 264 -6.63 0.18 -5.63
N SER A 265 -5.66 1.07 -5.90
CA SER A 265 -5.94 2.43 -6.38
C SER A 265 -6.73 2.45 -7.69
N GLN A 266 -6.40 1.57 -8.65
CA GLN A 266 -7.13 1.47 -9.92
C GLN A 266 -8.59 1.05 -9.70
N ARG A 267 -8.84 0.06 -8.84
CA ARG A 267 -10.19 -0.40 -8.49
C ARG A 267 -10.99 0.67 -7.78
N VAL A 268 -10.40 1.31 -6.77
CA VAL A 268 -11.04 2.42 -6.03
C VAL A 268 -11.42 3.54 -7.00
N LYS A 269 -10.53 3.96 -7.90
CA LYS A 269 -10.82 5.02 -8.87
C LYS A 269 -12.06 4.71 -9.72
N VAL A 270 -12.23 3.46 -10.16
CA VAL A 270 -13.39 3.06 -10.95
C VAL A 270 -14.64 2.93 -10.08
N ALA A 271 -14.53 2.32 -8.89
CA ALA A 271 -15.63 2.22 -7.94
C ALA A 271 -16.22 3.60 -7.61
N LEU A 272 -15.38 4.56 -7.22
CA LEU A 272 -15.83 5.91 -6.87
C LEU A 272 -16.50 6.68 -8.03
N LYS A 273 -16.15 6.35 -9.27
CA LYS A 273 -16.75 6.98 -10.45
C LYS A 273 -18.17 6.47 -10.72
N LEU A 274 -18.47 5.23 -10.36
CA LEU A 274 -19.72 4.55 -10.73
C LEU A 274 -20.67 4.35 -9.55
N ASP A 275 -20.15 3.83 -8.43
CA ASP A 275 -20.88 3.56 -7.20
C ASP A 275 -19.97 3.86 -5.99
N PRO A 276 -19.93 5.13 -5.52
CA PRO A 276 -19.06 5.52 -4.42
C PRO A 276 -19.55 4.94 -3.08
N GLN A 277 -18.86 3.91 -2.61
CA GLN A 277 -19.08 3.29 -1.30
C GLN A 277 -18.11 3.85 -0.26
N GLN A 278 -18.56 4.00 0.99
CA GLN A 278 -17.73 4.54 2.07
C GLN A 278 -16.48 3.69 2.31
N GLU A 279 -16.60 2.37 2.25
CA GLU A 279 -15.50 1.44 2.44
C GLU A 279 -14.47 1.53 1.29
N ALA A 280 -14.91 1.70 0.04
CA ALA A 280 -14.01 1.93 -1.10
C ALA A 280 -13.23 3.25 -0.94
N ILE A 281 -13.88 4.30 -0.40
CA ILE A 281 -13.21 5.56 -0.07
C ILE A 281 -12.13 5.31 0.99
N ILE A 282 -12.44 4.58 2.06
CA ILE A 282 -11.46 4.26 3.11
C ILE A 282 -10.26 3.50 2.54
N TRP A 283 -10.47 2.51 1.67
CA TRP A 283 -9.38 1.81 0.99
C TRP A 283 -8.52 2.74 0.13
N GLY A 284 -9.14 3.70 -0.57
CA GLY A 284 -8.40 4.75 -1.28
C GLY A 284 -7.52 5.58 -0.35
N ALA A 285 -8.05 5.97 0.81
CA ALA A 285 -7.30 6.72 1.81
C ALA A 285 -6.17 5.91 2.44
N LEU A 286 -6.35 4.60 2.64
CA LEU A 286 -5.30 3.69 3.11
C LEU A 286 -4.15 3.57 2.11
N VAL A 287 -4.44 3.53 0.81
CA VAL A 287 -3.40 3.57 -0.23
C VAL A 287 -2.64 4.90 -0.20
N VAL A 288 -3.35 6.02 -0.06
CA VAL A 288 -2.70 7.35 0.05
C VAL A 288 -1.88 7.44 1.35
N LEU A 289 -2.34 6.86 2.46
CA LEU A 289 -1.62 6.82 3.72
C LEU A 289 -0.24 6.17 3.57
N GLN A 290 -0.16 5.04 2.86
CA GLN A 290 1.12 4.36 2.64
C GLN A 290 2.07 5.14 1.72
N LYS A 291 1.54 6.01 0.85
CA LYS A 291 2.32 6.74 -0.14
C LYS A 291 2.74 8.15 0.31
N ASP A 292 1.78 8.90 0.86
CA ASP A 292 1.86 10.33 1.13
C ASP A 292 1.66 10.66 2.63
N GLY A 293 1.54 9.63 3.49
CA GLY A 293 1.37 9.79 4.95
C GLY A 293 -0.05 10.20 5.37
N LEU A 294 -0.27 10.36 6.68
CA LEU A 294 -1.59 10.62 7.25
C LEU A 294 -2.18 11.95 6.77
N ALA A 295 -1.35 12.99 6.68
CA ALA A 295 -1.79 14.30 6.19
C ALA A 295 -2.27 14.21 4.73
N GLY A 296 -1.56 13.47 3.87
CA GLY A 296 -1.98 13.21 2.49
C GLY A 296 -3.31 12.46 2.44
N ALA A 297 -3.47 11.42 3.25
CA ALA A 297 -4.71 10.63 3.33
C ALA A 297 -5.90 11.45 3.84
N GLN A 298 -5.69 12.31 4.84
CA GLN A 298 -6.72 13.22 5.36
C GLN A 298 -7.17 14.23 4.31
N ASN A 299 -6.22 14.87 3.62
CA ASN A 299 -6.52 15.79 2.53
C ASN A 299 -7.28 15.08 1.41
N TRP A 300 -6.85 13.87 1.03
CA TRP A 300 -7.55 13.07 0.04
C TRP A 300 -8.99 12.76 0.48
N LEU A 301 -9.23 12.34 1.74
CA LEU A 301 -10.58 12.10 2.26
C LEU A 301 -11.48 13.34 2.19
N GLN A 302 -10.93 14.53 2.51
CA GLN A 302 -11.68 15.78 2.41
C GLN A 302 -12.15 16.06 0.97
N THR A 303 -11.36 15.67 -0.04
CA THR A 303 -11.79 15.81 -1.45
C THR A 303 -12.97 14.92 -1.83
N GLN A 304 -13.19 13.81 -1.10
CA GLN A 304 -14.27 12.85 -1.37
C GLN A 304 -15.63 13.25 -0.77
N LYS A 305 -15.71 14.36 -0.02
CA LYS A 305 -16.96 14.93 0.55
C LYS A 305 -17.80 13.96 1.42
N VAL A 306 -17.16 13.00 2.08
CA VAL A 306 -17.80 12.06 3.02
C VAL A 306 -17.50 12.41 4.47
N ASP A 307 -18.26 11.84 5.41
CA ASP A 307 -17.95 11.98 6.84
C ASP A 307 -16.60 11.31 7.15
N ILE A 308 -15.62 12.16 7.44
CA ILE A 308 -14.22 11.77 7.64
C ILE A 308 -13.90 11.34 9.06
N LYS A 309 -14.78 11.55 10.06
CA LYS A 309 -14.41 11.30 11.47
C LYS A 309 -14.04 9.84 11.73
N ASN A 310 -14.90 8.92 11.31
CA ASN A 310 -14.66 7.48 11.47
C ASN A 310 -13.50 7.00 10.58
N ALA A 311 -13.37 7.58 9.38
CA ALA A 311 -12.28 7.25 8.47
C ALA A 311 -10.91 7.68 9.02
N ILE A 312 -10.81 8.86 9.64
CA ILE A 312 -9.57 9.37 10.25
C ILE A 312 -9.14 8.50 11.44
N ALA A 313 -10.06 8.15 12.34
CA ALA A 313 -9.75 7.27 13.46
C ALA A 313 -9.23 5.91 12.97
N LEU A 314 -9.77 5.41 11.87
CA LEU A 314 -9.31 4.19 11.24
C LEU A 314 -7.92 4.38 10.61
N LEU A 315 -7.70 5.42 9.80
CA LEU A 315 -6.37 5.71 9.22
C LEU A 315 -5.26 5.81 10.27
N GLN A 316 -5.55 6.41 11.44
CA GLN A 316 -4.58 6.51 12.53
C GLN A 316 -4.16 5.13 13.08
N LYS A 317 -5.06 4.14 13.08
CA LYS A 317 -4.75 2.75 13.45
C LYS A 317 -3.90 2.04 12.39
N PHE A 318 -4.08 2.40 11.12
CA PHE A 318 -3.38 1.82 9.98
C PHE A 318 -2.03 2.51 9.64
N ASP A 319 -1.65 3.58 10.35
CA ASP A 319 -0.29 4.11 10.26
C ASP A 319 0.67 3.28 11.13
N VAL A 320 0.98 2.11 10.60
CA VAL A 320 1.69 1.02 11.27
C VAL A 320 3.10 0.81 10.74
N SER A 321 3.49 1.60 9.75
CA SER A 321 4.83 1.52 9.19
C SER A 321 5.86 1.70 10.30
N PRO A 322 6.94 0.91 10.35
CA PRO A 322 7.98 1.13 11.33
C PRO A 322 8.44 2.60 11.29
N LEU A 323 8.59 3.24 12.47
CA LEU A 323 9.11 4.61 12.55
C LEU A 323 10.57 4.68 12.05
N GLY A 324 11.24 3.52 11.92
CA GLY A 324 12.65 3.42 11.60
C GLY A 324 13.55 3.88 12.75
N MET A 325 12.97 4.13 13.93
CA MET A 325 13.61 4.46 15.19
C MET A 325 12.82 3.85 16.33
N GLN A 326 13.48 3.60 17.46
CA GLN A 326 12.89 3.17 18.73
C GLN A 326 13.30 4.18 19.81
N PRO A 327 12.49 5.24 19.99
CA PRO A 327 12.76 6.27 20.99
C PRO A 327 12.72 5.68 22.40
N ASP A 328 13.83 5.78 23.12
CA ASP A 328 13.94 5.30 24.50
C ASP A 328 13.92 6.46 25.51
N GLN A 329 14.54 7.59 25.12
CA GLN A 329 14.63 8.82 25.89
C GLN A 329 14.51 10.04 24.97
N MET A 330 14.06 11.16 25.53
CA MET A 330 14.00 12.43 24.83
C MET A 330 14.41 13.58 25.75
N ILE A 331 15.04 14.60 25.16
CA ILE A 331 15.53 15.79 25.84
C ILE A 331 15.00 17.03 25.11
N GLY A 332 14.53 18.01 25.87
CA GLY A 332 14.00 19.24 25.34
C GLY A 332 14.06 20.42 26.30
N SER A 333 13.54 21.56 25.82
CA SER A 333 13.34 22.77 26.61
C SER A 333 11.86 23.01 26.88
N VAL A 334 11.53 23.61 28.01
CA VAL A 334 10.14 23.99 28.36
C VAL A 334 9.90 25.47 28.22
N THR A 335 8.69 25.83 27.77
CA THR A 335 8.16 27.19 27.76
C THR A 335 6.73 27.21 28.34
N VAL A 336 6.35 28.31 28.99
CA VAL A 336 5.01 28.45 29.62
C VAL A 336 4.02 28.98 28.59
N LEU A 337 2.87 28.32 28.44
CA LEU A 337 1.76 28.77 27.58
C LEU A 337 0.63 29.46 28.36
N GLY A 338 0.45 29.13 29.64
CA GLY A 338 -0.60 29.70 30.49
C GLY A 338 -1.88 28.84 30.52
N LYS A 339 -3.04 29.46 30.75
CA LYS A 339 -4.32 28.73 30.96
C LYS A 339 -5.07 28.42 29.68
N ASP A 340 -4.82 29.19 28.61
CA ASP A 340 -5.49 29.03 27.33
C ASP A 340 -4.54 28.42 26.30
N VAL A 341 -5.00 27.38 25.60
CA VAL A 341 -4.25 26.77 24.50
C VAL A 341 -5.15 26.56 23.29
N SER A 342 -4.66 26.94 22.11
CA SER A 342 -5.36 26.68 20.85
C SER A 342 -5.34 25.19 20.54
N SER A 343 -6.49 24.52 20.60
CA SER A 343 -6.60 23.09 20.29
C SER A 343 -6.22 22.74 18.85
N ALA A 344 -6.27 23.70 17.92
CA ALA A 344 -5.93 23.47 16.51
C ALA A 344 -4.42 23.25 16.25
N ALA A 345 -3.55 23.65 17.19
CA ALA A 345 -2.10 23.48 17.06
C ALA A 345 -1.61 22.09 17.52
N TRP A 346 -2.48 21.33 18.19
CA TRP A 346 -2.15 20.09 18.89
C TRP A 346 -2.93 18.91 18.34
N ALA A 347 -2.24 17.79 18.17
CA ALA A 347 -2.77 16.69 17.39
C ALA A 347 -3.76 15.78 18.15
N LEU A 348 -3.64 15.72 19.48
CA LEU A 348 -4.59 15.08 20.38
C LEU A 348 -5.35 16.15 21.19
N PRO A 349 -6.68 16.01 21.39
CA PRO A 349 -7.45 16.99 22.14
C PRO A 349 -7.03 16.98 23.61
N PRO A 350 -6.50 18.10 24.16
CA PRO A 350 -6.08 18.15 25.55
C PRO A 350 -7.28 18.06 26.50
N PRO A 351 -7.15 17.39 27.66
CA PRO A 351 -8.17 17.40 28.70
C PRO A 351 -8.29 18.80 29.33
N PRO A 352 -9.39 19.10 30.05
CA PRO A 352 -9.46 20.31 30.85
C PRO A 352 -8.37 20.32 31.94
N LEU A 353 -7.73 21.48 32.15
CA LEU A 353 -6.74 21.67 33.21
C LEU A 353 -7.37 21.48 34.59
N GLN A 354 -6.60 20.91 35.52
CA GLN A 354 -6.98 20.88 36.92
C GLN A 354 -6.78 22.24 37.59
N VAL A 355 -7.39 22.42 38.76
CA VAL A 355 -7.25 23.66 39.54
C VAL A 355 -5.79 23.84 39.96
N GLY A 356 -5.20 24.98 39.61
CA GLY A 356 -3.79 25.30 39.92
C GLY A 356 -2.78 24.78 38.89
N GLU A 357 -3.24 24.22 37.77
CA GLU A 357 -2.37 23.86 36.64
C GLU A 357 -2.37 24.94 35.54
N VAL A 358 -1.28 24.95 34.77
CA VAL A 358 -1.13 25.70 33.51
C VAL A 358 -0.51 24.80 32.44
N TRP A 359 -0.68 25.21 31.17
CA TRP A 359 -0.06 24.56 30.02
C TRP A 359 1.39 24.98 29.82
N TYR A 360 2.18 24.00 29.39
CA TYR A 360 3.58 24.11 29.01
C TYR A 360 3.80 23.52 27.62
N GLU A 361 4.62 24.17 26.81
CA GLU A 361 5.15 23.60 25.56
C GLU A 361 6.57 23.07 25.83
N VAL A 362 6.76 21.79 25.55
CA VAL A 362 8.07 21.13 25.61
C VAL A 362 8.57 20.92 24.19
N ASN A 363 9.64 21.61 23.81
CA ASN A 363 10.29 21.48 22.51
C ASN A 363 11.40 20.42 22.59
N ILE A 364 11.22 19.31 21.90
CA ILE A 364 12.15 18.17 21.92
C ILE A 364 13.30 18.44 20.95
N SER A 365 14.50 18.52 21.51
CA SER A 365 15.74 18.82 20.76
C SER A 365 16.54 17.55 20.43
N VAL A 366 16.47 16.51 21.26
CA VAL A 366 17.24 15.27 21.06
C VAL A 366 16.42 14.04 21.44
N ILE A 367 16.55 12.96 20.69
CA ILE A 367 15.95 11.64 21.00
C ILE A 367 17.04 10.58 21.02
N GLN A 368 17.02 9.71 22.02
CA GLN A 368 17.85 8.51 22.05
C GLN A 368 17.12 7.36 21.32
N ASP A 369 17.75 6.82 20.29
CA ASP A 369 17.30 5.66 19.52
C ASP A 369 18.28 4.50 19.71
N ARG A 370 17.87 3.45 20.44
CA ARG A 370 18.69 2.26 20.71
C ARG A 370 20.10 2.59 21.23
N GLY A 371 20.18 3.56 22.12
CA GLY A 371 21.43 4.04 22.72
C GLY A 371 22.18 5.13 21.94
N SER A 372 21.77 5.46 20.71
CA SER A 372 22.37 6.54 19.92
C SER A 372 21.55 7.83 20.00
N TRP A 373 22.18 8.97 20.25
CA TRP A 373 21.49 10.26 20.29
C TRP A 373 21.31 10.84 18.88
N LEU A 374 20.08 11.26 18.58
CA LEU A 374 19.68 11.90 17.34
C LEU A 374 19.21 13.32 17.65
N ASN A 375 19.79 14.30 16.96
CA ASN A 375 19.37 15.71 17.08
C ASN A 375 18.14 15.98 16.21
N GLY A 376 17.28 16.87 16.70
CA GLY A 376 16.20 17.44 15.93
C GLY A 376 16.69 18.41 14.85
N PRO A 377 15.84 18.74 13.86
CA PRO A 377 14.49 18.24 13.69
C PRO A 377 14.46 16.77 13.22
N PHE A 378 13.31 16.11 13.35
CA PHE A 378 13.15 14.67 13.08
C PHE A 378 12.28 14.40 11.85
N PRO A 379 12.83 14.44 10.61
CA PRO A 379 12.08 14.24 9.38
C PRO A 379 11.25 12.95 9.33
N ARG A 380 11.68 11.90 10.04
CA ARG A 380 10.98 10.60 10.08
C ARG A 380 9.62 10.65 10.79
N LEU A 381 9.37 11.68 11.59
CA LEU A 381 8.10 11.88 12.29
C LEU A 381 7.07 12.62 11.43
N VAL A 382 7.50 13.27 10.35
CA VAL A 382 6.62 14.10 9.51
C VAL A 382 5.57 13.23 8.83
N GLY A 383 4.31 13.66 8.92
CA GLY A 383 3.17 12.97 8.30
C GLY A 383 2.75 11.67 8.99
N ARG A 384 3.34 11.32 10.13
CA ARG A 384 2.97 10.15 10.93
C ARG A 384 1.73 10.43 11.79
N SER A 385 1.04 9.37 12.17
CA SER A 385 -0.14 9.36 13.03
C SER A 385 0.24 9.85 14.41
N PRO A 386 -0.46 10.85 14.96
CA PRO A 386 -0.22 11.33 16.31
C PRO A 386 -0.39 10.24 17.36
N VAL A 387 -1.37 9.35 17.16
CA VAL A 387 -1.57 8.18 18.02
C VAL A 387 -0.35 7.28 17.94
N PHE A 388 0.10 6.90 16.73
CA PHE A 388 1.29 6.08 16.56
C PHE A 388 2.54 6.70 17.19
N LEU A 389 2.76 8.01 16.99
CA LEU A 389 3.87 8.74 17.59
C LEU A 389 3.79 8.74 19.12
N TRP A 390 2.60 8.95 19.68
CA TRP A 390 2.37 8.89 21.13
C TRP A 390 2.79 7.54 21.73
N GLN A 391 2.45 6.45 21.04
CA GLN A 391 2.84 5.10 21.45
C GLN A 391 4.33 4.84 21.24
N ALA A 392 4.88 5.24 20.09
CA ALA A 392 6.28 5.06 19.75
C ALA A 392 7.23 5.81 20.70
N LEU A 393 6.79 6.95 21.24
CA LEU A 393 7.51 7.71 22.26
C LEU A 393 7.32 7.15 23.69
N GLY A 394 6.53 6.09 23.87
CA GLY A 394 6.25 5.49 25.17
C GLY A 394 5.30 6.28 26.08
N LEU A 395 4.72 7.39 25.57
CA LEU A 395 3.87 8.30 26.34
C LEU A 395 2.50 7.70 26.69
N GLU A 396 2.11 6.61 26.03
CA GLU A 396 0.94 5.81 26.41
C GLU A 396 1.11 5.12 27.77
N ARG A 397 2.36 4.76 28.13
CA ARG A 397 2.68 4.03 29.37
C ARG A 397 3.14 4.96 30.45
N ASN A 398 3.90 5.99 30.07
CA ASN A 398 4.40 7.00 30.97
C ASN A 398 4.37 8.37 30.30
N ALA A 399 3.34 9.16 30.60
CA ALA A 399 3.22 10.54 30.15
C ALA A 399 3.98 11.54 31.04
N SER A 400 4.66 11.08 32.10
CA SER A 400 5.40 11.96 33.01
C SER A 400 6.71 12.42 32.38
N LEU A 401 6.96 13.72 32.41
CA LEU A 401 8.19 14.36 31.98
C LEU A 401 8.89 14.95 33.21
N SER A 402 10.16 14.63 33.41
CA SER A 402 10.96 15.20 34.49
C SER A 402 11.66 16.46 34.01
N LEU A 403 11.50 17.53 34.78
CA LEU A 403 12.12 18.82 34.58
C LEU A 403 13.23 18.99 35.62
N SER A 404 14.47 19.21 35.17
CA SER A 404 15.58 19.54 36.05
C SER A 404 15.74 21.06 36.14
N LEU A 405 15.56 21.60 37.33
CA LEU A 405 15.75 23.01 37.64
C LEU A 405 17.00 23.17 38.51
N PRO A 406 18.07 23.78 38.00
CA PRO A 406 19.22 24.10 38.83
C PRO A 406 18.82 25.19 39.83
N ASP A 407 19.02 24.93 41.12
CA ASP A 407 18.87 25.94 42.16
C ASP A 407 20.08 26.89 42.19
N THR A 408 20.02 27.95 43.02
CA THR A 408 21.11 28.92 43.15
C THR A 408 22.41 28.34 43.71
N ASN A 409 22.37 27.11 44.23
CA ASN A 409 23.51 26.39 44.80
C ASN A 409 24.03 25.28 43.86
N GLY A 410 23.45 25.13 42.66
CA GLY A 410 23.80 24.07 41.71
C GLY A 410 23.14 22.72 41.98
N GLN A 411 22.27 22.61 43.00
CA GLN A 411 21.47 21.39 43.22
C GLN A 411 20.27 21.37 42.28
N ASN A 412 20.05 20.23 41.62
CA ASN A 412 18.93 20.05 40.71
C ASN A 412 17.67 19.65 41.49
N ASN A 413 16.64 20.50 41.42
CA ASN A 413 15.29 20.14 41.84
C ASN A 413 14.54 19.52 40.66
N THR A 414 14.03 18.31 40.86
CA THR A 414 13.22 17.63 39.85
C THR A 414 11.75 17.94 40.06
N VAL A 415 11.12 18.57 39.06
CA VAL A 415 9.67 18.78 39.00
C VAL A 415 9.10 17.90 37.88
N TYR A 416 7.83 17.55 37.94
CA TYR A 416 7.18 16.72 36.92
C TYR A 416 6.11 17.50 36.15
N LEU A 417 6.07 17.28 34.85
CA LEU A 417 4.99 17.68 33.96
C LEU A 417 4.28 16.43 33.43
N THR A 418 3.01 16.55 33.06
CA THR A 418 2.27 15.46 32.42
C THR A 418 1.99 15.81 30.96
N ALA A 419 2.52 15.04 30.02
CA ALA A 419 2.23 15.22 28.60
C ALA A 419 0.79 14.81 28.28
N HIS A 420 0.11 15.59 27.44
CA HIS A 420 -1.28 15.33 27.00
C HIS A 420 -1.46 15.33 25.49
N SER A 421 -0.55 15.98 24.75
CA SER A 421 -0.64 16.06 23.28
C SER A 421 0.73 16.28 22.66
N LEU A 422 0.79 16.15 21.33
CA LEU A 422 2.01 16.41 20.55
C LEU A 422 1.69 17.19 19.28
N SER A 423 2.72 17.81 18.71
CA SER A 423 2.70 18.47 17.41
C SER A 423 4.01 18.19 16.68
N VAL A 424 3.93 17.95 15.37
CA VAL A 424 5.10 17.72 14.52
C VAL A 424 5.08 18.72 13.37
N GLY A 425 6.09 19.59 13.32
CA GLY A 425 6.27 20.56 12.25
C GLY A 425 6.60 19.90 10.90
N SER A 426 6.44 20.64 9.80
CA SER A 426 6.73 20.15 8.45
C SER A 426 8.20 19.78 8.22
N ASN A 427 9.12 20.34 9.01
CA ASN A 427 10.54 20.00 9.03
C ASN A 427 10.88 18.85 10.01
N GLY A 428 9.94 18.40 10.83
CA GLY A 428 10.14 17.38 11.87
C GLY A 428 10.39 17.92 13.28
N GLU A 429 10.17 19.21 13.55
CA GLU A 429 10.16 19.74 14.92
C GLU A 429 9.10 19.04 15.78
N LEU A 430 9.51 18.37 16.86
CA LEU A 430 8.61 17.69 17.78
C LEU A 430 8.35 18.56 19.01
N ARG A 431 7.08 18.83 19.29
CA ARG A 431 6.64 19.57 20.47
C ARG A 431 5.61 18.75 21.24
N LEU A 432 5.67 18.81 22.57
CA LEU A 432 4.69 18.20 23.45
C LEU A 432 3.94 19.29 24.22
N LEU A 433 2.64 19.09 24.38
CA LEU A 433 1.80 19.88 25.27
C LEU A 433 1.73 19.15 26.60
N ALA A 434 2.10 19.83 27.69
CA ALA A 434 2.09 19.25 29.03
C ALA A 434 1.38 20.15 30.05
N SER A 435 0.77 19.55 31.07
CA SER A 435 0.24 20.26 32.24
C SER A 435 1.21 20.17 33.42
N GLY A 436 1.22 21.19 34.27
CA GLY A 436 1.99 21.23 35.50
C GLY A 436 1.54 22.37 36.40
N SER A 437 2.11 22.47 37.61
CA SER A 437 1.69 23.47 38.59
C SER A 437 1.90 24.91 38.10
N GLU A 438 1.01 25.83 38.46
CA GLU A 438 1.14 27.26 38.16
C GLU A 438 2.37 27.87 38.85
N GLU A 439 2.77 27.35 40.01
CA GLU A 439 3.96 27.79 40.75
C GLU A 439 5.25 27.63 39.93
N LEU A 440 5.37 26.54 39.17
CA LEU A 440 6.52 26.29 38.30
C LEU A 440 6.70 27.38 37.24
N SER A 441 5.62 28.00 36.75
CA SER A 441 5.69 29.07 35.77
C SER A 441 6.46 30.29 36.29
N THR A 442 6.34 30.57 37.60
CA THR A 442 7.05 31.68 38.23
C THR A 442 8.55 31.41 38.32
N VAL A 443 8.94 30.17 38.61
CA VAL A 443 10.33 29.73 38.67
C VAL A 443 10.98 29.76 37.29
N LEU A 444 10.29 29.25 36.26
CA LEU A 444 10.79 29.25 34.88
C LEU A 444 10.99 30.66 34.31
N ASN A 445 10.09 31.59 34.63
CA ASN A 445 10.21 32.99 34.20
C ASN A 445 11.33 33.76 34.92
N GLN A 446 11.79 33.28 36.08
CA GLN A 446 12.84 33.91 36.87
C GLN A 446 14.22 33.27 36.62
N SER A 447 14.28 32.08 36.02
CA SER A 447 15.53 31.38 35.71
C SER A 447 16.25 32.00 34.52
N SER A 448 17.56 32.25 34.65
CA SER A 448 18.43 32.63 33.53
C SER A 448 18.97 31.43 32.75
N ILE A 449 18.74 30.21 33.24
CA ILE A 449 19.18 28.95 32.62
C ILE A 449 17.95 28.24 32.04
N PRO A 450 17.97 27.82 30.76
CA PRO A 450 16.87 27.08 30.17
C PRO A 450 16.70 25.74 30.90
N ALA A 451 15.48 25.44 31.33
CA ALA A 451 15.20 24.23 32.06
C ALA A 451 15.15 23.02 31.12
N LEU A 452 15.80 21.94 31.54
CA LEU A 452 15.93 20.70 30.77
C LEU A 452 14.77 19.78 31.09
N VAL A 453 14.00 19.40 30.07
CA VAL A 453 12.96 18.38 30.19
C VAL A 453 13.48 17.07 29.64
N THR A 454 13.25 16.00 30.38
CA THR A 454 13.52 14.64 29.94
C THR A 454 12.26 13.78 30.02
N GLY A 455 12.06 12.89 29.07
CA GLY A 455 10.96 11.93 29.06
C GLY A 455 11.40 10.58 28.51
N GLY A 456 10.59 9.55 28.73
CA GLY A 456 10.88 8.17 28.34
C GLY A 456 10.89 7.19 29.52
N SER A 457 11.42 5.99 29.30
CA SER A 457 11.39 4.89 30.28
C SER A 457 12.53 4.94 31.33
N GLY A 458 13.47 5.88 31.17
CA GLY A 458 14.55 6.12 32.12
C GLY A 458 14.46 7.52 32.71
N THR A 459 14.57 7.63 34.03
CA THR A 459 15.03 8.86 34.66
C THR A 459 16.48 9.07 34.25
N PHE A 460 16.87 10.30 33.88
CA PHE A 460 18.28 10.64 33.98
C PHE A 460 18.64 10.40 35.44
N ILE A 461 19.42 9.35 35.70
CA ILE A 461 20.11 9.22 36.97
C ILE A 461 20.98 10.47 37.00
N ASN A 462 20.68 11.39 37.92
CA ASN A 462 21.59 12.49 38.24
C ASN A 462 22.99 11.89 38.25
N ALA A 463 23.94 12.47 37.52
CA ALA A 463 25.33 12.06 37.67
C ALA A 463 25.59 12.05 39.19
N THR A 464 25.78 10.87 39.78
CA THR A 464 26.02 10.69 41.22
C THR A 464 27.44 11.14 41.57
N GLY A 465 27.90 12.16 40.86
CA GLY A 465 29.21 12.72 40.94
C GLY A 465 29.23 13.88 41.90
N THR A 466 30.31 13.97 42.66
CA THR A 466 30.67 15.23 43.30
C THR A 466 30.88 16.30 42.23
N ASP A 467 30.23 17.45 42.40
CA ASP A 467 30.52 18.62 41.56
C ASP A 467 32.00 18.95 41.67
N THR A 468 32.67 18.92 40.52
CA THR A 468 34.07 19.28 40.39
C THR A 468 34.19 20.28 39.25
N THR A 469 35.07 21.25 39.39
CA THR A 469 35.40 22.15 38.28
C THR A 469 36.44 21.47 37.40
N LEU A 470 36.49 21.83 36.10
CA LEU A 470 37.51 21.29 35.21
C LEU A 470 38.94 21.55 35.74
N SER A 471 39.11 22.61 36.53
CA SER A 471 40.37 22.95 37.20
C SER A 471 40.84 21.94 38.25
N ASN A 472 39.96 21.07 38.73
CA ASN A 472 40.24 20.08 39.78
C ASN A 472 40.45 18.67 39.19
N ILE A 473 40.36 18.53 37.87
CA ILE A 473 40.57 17.27 37.15
C ILE A 473 42.01 17.23 36.64
N ASP A 474 42.57 16.04 36.46
CA ASP A 474 43.89 15.84 35.87
C ASP A 474 44.02 16.55 34.51
N THR A 475 45.17 17.19 34.27
CA THR A 475 45.43 18.04 33.10
C THR A 475 45.32 17.28 31.77
N GLU A 476 45.62 15.98 31.74
CA GLU A 476 45.47 15.16 30.52
C GLU A 476 44.00 14.92 30.17
N ILE A 477 43.17 14.72 31.19
CA ILE A 477 41.72 14.58 31.04
C ILE A 477 41.10 15.93 30.66
N GLU A 478 41.55 17.03 31.29
CA GLU A 478 41.15 18.39 30.95
C GLU A 478 41.38 18.69 29.46
N GLU A 479 42.60 18.46 28.96
CA GLU A 479 42.95 18.65 27.55
C GLU A 479 42.11 17.80 26.61
N ARG A 480 41.80 16.56 27.02
CA ARG A 480 40.96 15.66 26.23
C ARG A 480 39.51 16.15 26.18
N ILE A 481 38.94 16.62 27.29
CA ILE A 481 37.59 17.18 27.34
C ILE A 481 37.51 18.46 26.50
N VAL A 482 38.45 19.39 26.70
CA VAL A 482 38.55 20.64 25.92
C VAL A 482 38.65 20.33 24.43
N ARG A 483 39.53 19.39 24.03
CA ARG A 483 39.71 19.02 22.62
C ARG A 483 38.45 18.42 22.00
N VAL A 484 37.74 17.56 22.73
CA VAL A 484 36.52 16.92 22.22
C VAL A 484 35.41 17.96 22.08
N ILE A 485 35.13 18.75 23.12
CA ILE A 485 34.06 19.74 23.09
C ILE A 485 34.35 20.82 22.05
N TYR A 486 35.58 21.36 22.02
CA TYR A 486 35.95 22.39 21.05
C TYR A 486 35.90 21.86 19.61
N GLY A 487 36.36 20.62 19.37
CA GLY A 487 36.31 20.00 18.05
C GLY A 487 34.88 19.72 17.56
N GLU A 488 33.97 19.32 18.45
CA GLU A 488 32.55 19.17 18.13
C GLU A 488 31.92 20.54 17.82
N LEU A 489 32.24 21.58 18.59
CA LEU A 489 31.76 22.94 18.34
C LEU A 489 32.27 23.50 17.00
N GLU A 490 33.54 23.27 16.64
CA GLU A 490 34.09 23.60 15.33
C GLU A 490 33.39 22.83 14.19
N GLY A 491 32.99 21.58 14.44
CA GLY A 491 32.19 20.77 13.51
C GLY A 491 30.77 21.30 13.31
N LEU A 492 30.22 22.00 14.31
CA LEU A 492 28.88 22.62 14.30
C LEU A 492 28.88 24.06 13.78
N GLY A 493 30.05 24.71 13.64
CA GLY A 493 30.21 26.08 13.13
C GLY A 493 31.53 26.74 13.56
N SER A 494 31.74 28.01 13.21
CA SER A 494 32.94 28.76 13.64
C SER A 494 32.83 29.18 15.11
N VAL A 495 33.74 28.69 15.96
CA VAL A 495 33.86 29.07 17.36
C VAL A 495 34.48 30.46 17.46
N SER A 496 33.82 31.39 18.15
CA SER A 496 34.22 32.81 18.26
C SER A 496 35.38 33.05 19.23
N LEU A 497 35.80 32.01 19.96
CA LEU A 497 36.87 32.03 20.94
C LEU A 497 37.98 31.11 20.46
N GLU A 498 39.23 31.55 20.58
CA GLU A 498 40.39 30.67 20.36
C GLU A 498 40.38 29.53 21.39
N LYS A 499 40.91 28.36 21.02
CA LYS A 499 40.86 27.14 21.84
C LYS A 499 41.37 27.35 23.28
N GLU A 500 42.38 28.18 23.46
CA GLU A 500 42.95 28.45 24.78
C GLU A 500 42.04 29.38 25.62
N ASP A 501 41.39 30.35 25.01
CA ASP A 501 40.42 31.21 25.68
C ASP A 501 39.13 30.45 26.02
N PHE A 502 38.72 29.54 25.13
CA PHE A 502 37.65 28.59 25.39
C PHE A 502 37.96 27.67 26.57
N LYS A 503 39.19 27.14 26.64
CA LYS A 503 39.66 26.35 27.78
C LYS A 503 39.58 27.13 29.09
N GLN A 504 39.96 28.41 29.10
CA GLN A 504 39.84 29.24 30.30
C GLN A 504 38.39 29.46 30.72
N GLN A 505 37.46 29.62 29.78
CA GLN A 505 36.02 29.67 30.09
C GLN A 505 35.49 28.33 30.58
N LEU A 506 35.90 27.23 29.97
CA LEU A 506 35.47 25.88 30.35
C LEU A 506 35.93 25.50 31.77
N ARG A 507 37.06 26.05 32.24
CA ARG A 507 37.55 25.88 33.62
C ARG A 507 36.63 26.47 34.68
N SER A 508 35.80 27.46 34.35
CA SER A 508 34.83 28.03 35.28
C SER A 508 33.51 27.24 35.31
N TRP A 509 33.37 26.18 34.51
CA TRP A 509 32.17 25.36 34.47
C TRP A 509 32.27 24.26 35.53
N SER A 510 31.17 24.01 36.22
CA SER A 510 31.01 22.90 37.16
C SER A 510 30.51 21.67 36.42
N PHE A 511 31.19 20.54 36.62
CA PHE A 511 30.84 19.24 36.05
C PHE A 511 30.56 18.27 37.20
N SER A 512 29.51 17.46 37.07
CA SER A 512 29.30 16.35 38.01
C SER A 512 30.06 15.13 37.50
N VAL A 513 31.13 14.71 38.20
CA VAL A 513 31.96 13.55 37.81
C VAL A 513 31.56 12.34 38.62
N SER A 514 30.90 11.37 37.97
CA SER A 514 30.42 10.12 38.56
C SER A 514 31.53 9.12 38.89
#